data_AF-A0A935LR36-F1
#
_entry.id   AF-A0A935LR36-F1
#
_cell.length_a   1.000
_cell.length_b   1.000
_cell.length_c   1.000
_cell.angle_alpha   90.00
_cell.angle_beta   90.00
_cell.angle_gamma   90.00
#
_symmetry.space_group_name_H-M   'P 1'
#
loop_
_entity.id
_entity.type
_entity.pdbx_description
1 polymer ?
#
loop_
_entity_poly.entity_id
_entity_poly.type
_entity_poly.pdbx_seq_one_letter_code
_entity_poly.pdbx_strand_id
1 'polypeptide(L)'
;MPQRSSSAATVEFNQALVLNQWLFSLFGLDSVDGSFRIDGRRMPLLEAFKRRFQLNEDSEEGLDENNVHRFHHALINQIPVELPGVSKDELLAFDQNIVRHTLTMNAQRALRRERPVVWKYFQYLSLLFVEIYLDRYFRDPQLLAQAINTQIAKFYDGKVEAQQLPLLDEGADAALGLNKLALWCATGSGKTLLMHVNLRQYQHHLKQTGKAAQLNRILLLTPNEGLSHQHLAEFSAAGIEAELFDKNARGLFAGKAVEIIDIHKLADDMGDKTVAVDAFESGNLVLVDEGHRGASGGEEGRWLSRRDQLCERASRSSIRPPSSRR
;
A
#
# COMPACT_ATOMS: atom_id res chain seq x y z
N MET A 1 9.80 -38.95 34.71
CA MET A 1 10.20 -37.62 34.23
C MET A 1 9.14 -37.14 33.25
N PRO A 2 8.25 -36.20 33.61
CA PRO A 2 7.30 -35.68 32.65
C PRO A 2 8.05 -34.78 31.65
N GLN A 3 7.87 -35.06 30.36
CA GLN A 3 8.36 -34.22 29.26
C GLN A 3 7.75 -32.83 29.42
N ARG A 4 8.61 -31.81 29.55
CA ARG A 4 8.20 -30.41 29.44
C ARG A 4 7.64 -30.19 28.04
N SER A 5 6.37 -29.84 27.96
CA SER A 5 5.80 -29.23 26.76
C SER A 5 6.61 -27.98 26.45
N SER A 6 7.24 -27.93 25.27
CA SER A 6 7.78 -26.68 24.76
C SER A 6 6.61 -25.75 24.51
N SER A 7 6.49 -24.68 25.29
CA SER A 7 5.62 -23.55 24.95
C SER A 7 6.02 -23.10 23.54
N ALA A 8 5.10 -23.16 22.59
CA ALA A 8 5.35 -22.63 21.25
C ALA A 8 5.80 -21.17 21.39
N ALA A 9 7.03 -20.87 20.97
CA ALA A 9 7.57 -19.53 21.03
C ALA A 9 6.69 -18.62 20.17
N THR A 10 6.09 -17.59 20.77
CA THR A 10 5.31 -16.59 20.06
C THR A 10 6.22 -15.89 19.05
N VAL A 11 5.85 -15.93 17.77
CA VAL A 11 6.61 -15.24 16.72
C VAL A 11 6.44 -13.73 16.92
N GLU A 12 7.54 -13.01 17.05
CA GLU A 12 7.52 -11.55 17.14
C GLU A 12 6.93 -10.95 15.85
N PHE A 13 6.12 -9.89 15.97
CA PHE A 13 5.39 -9.32 14.84
C PHE A 13 6.30 -8.96 13.65
N ASN A 14 7.45 -8.36 13.91
CA ASN A 14 8.42 -7.98 12.87
C ASN A 14 9.02 -9.19 12.13
N GLN A 15 9.01 -10.38 12.74
CA GLN A 15 9.43 -11.63 12.10
C GLN A 15 8.33 -12.20 11.22
N ALA A 16 7.05 -11.89 11.49
CA ALA A 16 5.91 -12.37 10.72
C ALA A 16 5.60 -11.54 9.44
N LEU A 17 6.39 -10.50 9.15
CA LEU A 17 6.19 -9.63 7.98
C LEU A 17 6.74 -10.27 6.69
N VAL A 18 6.10 -11.33 6.21
CA VAL A 18 6.54 -12.10 5.04
C VAL A 18 6.67 -11.24 3.77
N LEU A 19 5.74 -10.30 3.54
CA LEU A 19 5.82 -9.37 2.42
C LEU A 19 7.10 -8.50 2.49
N ASN A 20 7.48 -8.03 3.68
CA ASN A 20 8.72 -7.28 3.85
C ASN A 20 9.94 -8.16 3.60
N GLN A 21 9.93 -9.42 4.05
CA GLN A 21 11.02 -10.36 3.77
C GLN A 21 11.20 -10.57 2.26
N TRP A 22 10.10 -10.74 1.53
CA TRP A 22 10.12 -10.82 0.06
C TRP A 22 10.63 -9.53 -0.59
N LEU A 23 10.16 -8.35 -0.15
CA LEU A 23 10.65 -7.07 -0.70
C LEU A 23 12.16 -6.90 -0.47
N PHE A 24 12.65 -7.20 0.73
CA PHE A 24 14.07 -7.07 1.07
C PHE A 24 14.94 -8.10 0.35
N SER A 25 14.42 -9.29 0.03
CA SER A 25 15.17 -10.28 -0.76
C SER A 25 15.46 -9.81 -2.18
N LEU A 26 14.62 -8.95 -2.77
CA LEU A 26 14.89 -8.31 -4.07
C LEU A 26 16.19 -7.50 -4.06
N PHE A 27 16.63 -7.04 -2.88
CA PHE A 27 17.87 -6.29 -2.65
C PHE A 27 19.01 -7.16 -2.10
N GLY A 28 18.88 -8.49 -2.14
CA GLY A 28 19.88 -9.44 -1.67
C GLY A 28 19.92 -9.62 -0.14
N LEU A 29 18.83 -9.28 0.55
CA LEU A 29 18.69 -9.47 2.00
C LEU A 29 17.71 -10.62 2.29
N ASP A 30 17.98 -11.81 1.75
CA ASP A 30 17.18 -13.01 1.99
C ASP A 30 17.09 -13.36 3.48
N SER A 31 15.87 -13.54 3.99
CA SER A 31 15.61 -13.88 5.38
C SER A 31 14.31 -14.68 5.51
N VAL A 32 14.24 -15.52 6.54
CA VAL A 32 13.05 -16.30 6.93
C VAL A 32 12.61 -16.01 8.37
N ASP A 33 13.26 -15.04 9.02
CA ASP A 33 13.05 -14.71 10.43
C ASP A 33 13.06 -13.18 10.67
N GLY A 34 12.95 -12.38 9.61
CA GLY A 34 13.01 -10.92 9.66
C GLY A 34 14.36 -10.32 10.03
N SER A 35 15.43 -11.14 10.10
CA SER A 35 16.80 -10.70 10.41
C SER A 35 17.80 -11.05 9.30
N PHE A 36 18.88 -10.29 9.22
CA PHE A 36 19.99 -10.52 8.29
C PHE A 36 21.34 -10.31 8.98
N ARG A 37 22.41 -10.88 8.43
CA ARG A 37 23.79 -10.71 8.95
C ARG A 37 24.60 -9.80 8.04
N ILE A 38 25.14 -8.73 8.62
CA ILE A 38 26.14 -7.86 7.97
C ILE A 38 27.36 -7.83 8.88
N ASP A 39 28.53 -8.13 8.31
CA ASP A 39 29.82 -8.22 9.03
C ASP A 39 29.76 -9.14 10.26
N GLY A 40 29.10 -10.29 10.14
CA GLY A 40 28.93 -11.26 11.22
C GLY A 40 27.90 -10.87 12.30
N ARG A 41 27.35 -9.64 12.26
CA ARG A 41 26.34 -9.17 13.23
C ARG A 41 24.92 -9.40 12.70
N ARG A 42 24.09 -10.10 13.47
CA ARG A 42 22.64 -10.26 13.20
C ARG A 42 21.89 -8.99 13.58
N MET A 43 21.00 -8.51 12.71
CA MET A 43 20.14 -7.34 12.93
C MET A 43 18.83 -7.47 12.15
N PRO A 44 17.76 -6.71 12.49
CA PRO A 44 16.52 -6.70 11.72
C PRO A 44 16.75 -6.27 10.26
N LEU A 45 15.93 -6.79 9.33
CA LEU A 45 16.06 -6.52 7.89
C LEU A 45 16.12 -5.03 7.54
N LEU A 46 15.27 -4.20 8.15
CA LEU A 46 15.27 -2.76 7.89
C LEU A 46 16.60 -2.11 8.30
N GLU A 47 17.18 -2.52 9.44
CA GLU A 47 18.48 -2.01 9.88
C GLU A 47 19.62 -2.54 8.98
N ALA A 48 19.53 -3.79 8.53
CA ALA A 48 20.47 -4.33 7.55
C ALA A 48 20.41 -3.55 6.23
N PHE A 49 19.21 -3.23 5.74
CA PHE A 49 19.00 -2.42 4.55
C PHE A 49 19.58 -1.01 4.71
N LYS A 50 19.21 -0.31 5.78
CA LYS A 50 19.75 1.01 6.12
C LYS A 50 21.27 1.01 6.18
N ARG A 51 21.87 0.01 6.84
CA ARG A 51 23.32 -0.11 6.95
C ARG A 51 24.00 -0.37 5.61
N ARG A 52 23.45 -1.28 4.79
CA ARG A 52 24.00 -1.60 3.47
C ARG A 52 23.98 -0.39 2.53
N PHE A 53 22.84 0.31 2.49
CA PHE A 53 22.62 1.43 1.59
C PHE A 53 22.92 2.80 2.20
N GLN A 54 23.50 2.82 3.41
CA GLN A 54 23.91 4.03 4.13
C GLN A 54 22.76 5.06 4.29
N LEU A 55 21.54 4.56 4.53
CA LEU A 55 20.34 5.37 4.74
C LEU A 55 20.10 5.61 6.23
N ASN A 56 20.04 6.87 6.64
CA ASN A 56 19.83 7.31 8.02
C ASN A 56 19.24 8.74 8.05
N GLU A 57 19.11 9.30 9.25
CA GLU A 57 18.51 10.63 9.48
C GLU A 57 19.34 11.77 8.90
N ASP A 58 20.65 11.55 8.67
CA ASP A 58 21.59 12.50 8.09
C ASP A 58 21.78 12.28 6.57
N SER A 59 21.06 11.34 5.97
CA SER A 59 21.12 11.11 4.53
C SER A 59 20.68 12.36 3.76
N GLU A 60 21.42 12.70 2.71
CA GLU A 60 21.14 13.88 1.90
C GLU A 60 19.76 13.77 1.23
N GLU A 61 18.89 14.75 1.49
CA GLU A 61 17.51 14.75 1.03
C GLU A 61 17.33 15.48 -0.30
N GLY A 62 16.21 15.21 -0.97
CA GLY A 62 15.82 15.93 -2.17
C GLY A 62 16.43 15.36 -3.46
N LEU A 63 16.42 16.20 -4.49
CA LEU A 63 16.78 15.86 -5.85
C LEU A 63 18.16 16.45 -6.21
N ASP A 64 18.83 15.82 -7.16
CA ASP A 64 19.99 16.40 -7.87
C ASP A 64 19.55 17.29 -9.05
N GLU A 65 20.52 17.82 -9.81
CA GLU A 65 20.26 18.63 -11.01
C GLU A 65 19.51 17.89 -12.14
N ASN A 66 19.49 16.55 -12.12
CA ASN A 66 18.83 15.71 -13.13
C ASN A 66 17.45 15.23 -12.67
N ASN A 67 16.94 15.71 -11.53
CA ASN A 67 15.72 15.24 -10.89
C ASN A 67 15.77 13.75 -10.51
N VAL A 68 16.90 13.28 -9.97
CA VAL A 68 17.04 11.95 -9.37
C VAL A 68 17.14 12.10 -7.86
N HIS A 69 16.45 11.26 -7.07
CA HIS A 69 16.61 11.34 -5.61
C HIS A 69 18.02 10.96 -5.20
N ARG A 70 18.55 11.69 -4.22
CA ARG A 70 19.83 11.35 -3.59
C ARG A 70 19.79 9.98 -2.89
N PHE A 71 18.62 9.55 -2.44
CA PHE A 71 18.40 8.19 -1.95
C PHE A 71 18.55 7.14 -3.05
N HIS A 72 18.15 7.42 -4.30
CA HIS A 72 18.41 6.51 -5.43
C HIS A 72 19.92 6.35 -5.63
N HIS A 73 20.68 7.45 -5.61
CA HIS A 73 22.15 7.42 -5.68
C HIS A 73 22.76 6.57 -4.56
N ALA A 74 22.28 6.72 -3.33
CA ALA A 74 22.71 5.90 -2.20
C ALA A 74 22.45 4.40 -2.42
N LEU A 75 21.29 4.05 -3.01
CA LEU A 75 20.99 2.67 -3.37
C LEU A 75 21.97 2.13 -4.42
N ILE A 76 22.08 2.78 -5.58
CA ILE A 76 22.88 2.26 -6.70
C ILE A 76 24.38 2.18 -6.41
N ASN A 77 24.91 3.06 -5.56
CA ASN A 77 26.33 3.08 -5.18
C ASN A 77 26.73 1.86 -4.34
N GLN A 78 25.77 1.20 -3.70
CA GLN A 78 26.00 0.02 -2.85
C GLN A 78 25.43 -1.27 -3.46
N ILE A 79 24.80 -1.17 -4.63
CA ILE A 79 24.37 -2.34 -5.40
C ILE A 79 25.62 -3.05 -5.95
N PRO A 80 25.74 -4.38 -5.75
CA PRO A 80 26.76 -5.20 -6.41
C PRO A 80 26.57 -5.17 -7.94
N VAL A 81 27.28 -6.00 -8.70
CA VAL A 81 27.15 -6.00 -10.18
C VAL A 81 25.67 -6.09 -10.61
N GLU A 82 24.88 -6.96 -9.97
CA GLU A 82 23.44 -7.09 -10.15
C GLU A 82 22.73 -7.40 -8.83
N LEU A 83 21.48 -6.93 -8.67
CA LEU A 83 20.57 -7.36 -7.60
C LEU A 83 19.72 -8.55 -8.08
N PRO A 84 19.27 -9.43 -7.16
CA PRO A 84 18.54 -10.64 -7.54
C PRO A 84 17.12 -10.39 -8.06
N GLY A 85 16.45 -9.31 -7.65
CA GLY A 85 15.02 -9.13 -7.92
C GLY A 85 14.59 -7.78 -8.52
N VAL A 86 15.52 -6.82 -8.64
CA VAL A 86 15.26 -5.50 -9.23
C VAL A 86 16.51 -4.95 -9.91
N SER A 87 16.42 -4.61 -11.19
CA SER A 87 17.54 -4.03 -11.95
C SER A 87 17.78 -2.56 -11.59
N LYS A 88 18.96 -2.02 -11.95
CA LYS A 88 19.26 -0.59 -11.79
C LYS A 88 18.31 0.29 -12.62
N ASP A 89 17.96 -0.17 -13.82
CA ASP A 89 17.03 0.54 -14.70
C ASP A 89 15.61 0.58 -14.12
N GLU A 90 15.14 -0.53 -13.53
CA GLU A 90 13.87 -0.54 -12.81
C GLU A 90 13.88 0.42 -11.62
N LEU A 91 14.96 0.42 -10.81
CA LEU A 91 15.08 1.34 -9.68
C LEU A 91 15.06 2.80 -10.11
N LEU A 92 15.66 3.13 -11.25
CA LEU A 92 15.62 4.48 -11.81
C LEU A 92 14.21 4.81 -12.31
N ALA A 93 13.54 3.88 -12.98
CA ALA A 93 12.16 4.07 -13.43
C ALA A 93 11.20 4.32 -12.24
N PHE A 94 11.34 3.56 -11.15
CA PHE A 94 10.57 3.78 -9.93
C PHE A 94 10.87 5.13 -9.28
N ASP A 95 12.15 5.50 -9.18
CA ASP A 95 12.55 6.83 -8.69
C ASP A 95 11.90 7.95 -9.52
N GLN A 96 12.01 7.87 -10.84
CA GLN A 96 11.44 8.88 -11.76
C GLN A 96 9.92 8.97 -11.65
N ASN A 97 9.23 7.86 -11.34
CA ASN A 97 7.80 7.90 -11.09
C ASN A 97 7.47 8.67 -9.80
N ILE A 98 8.22 8.41 -8.72
CA ILE A 98 8.10 9.13 -7.45
C ILE A 98 8.39 10.62 -7.64
N VAL A 99 9.47 10.97 -8.37
CA VAL A 99 9.85 12.34 -8.72
C VAL A 99 8.71 13.05 -9.44
N ARG A 100 8.17 12.45 -10.50
CA ARG A 100 7.06 13.02 -11.29
C ARG A 100 5.86 13.35 -10.40
N HIS A 101 5.48 12.45 -9.50
CA HIS A 101 4.36 12.66 -8.58
C HIS A 101 4.65 13.74 -7.53
N THR A 102 5.89 13.77 -7.03
CA THR A 102 6.36 14.77 -6.06
C THR A 102 6.39 16.17 -6.65
N LEU A 103 6.96 16.33 -7.85
CA LEU A 103 7.00 17.61 -8.55
C LEU A 103 5.60 18.12 -8.90
N THR A 104 4.71 17.23 -9.35
CA THR A 104 3.30 17.60 -9.63
C THR A 104 2.61 18.11 -8.36
N MET A 105 2.81 17.44 -7.23
CA MET A 105 2.27 17.87 -5.92
C MET A 105 2.89 19.20 -5.48
N ASN A 106 4.20 19.36 -5.59
CA ASN A 106 4.91 20.58 -5.18
C ASN A 106 4.54 21.79 -6.03
N ALA A 107 4.28 21.62 -7.34
CA ALA A 107 3.77 22.68 -8.19
C ALA A 107 2.42 23.22 -7.67
N GLN A 108 1.53 22.34 -7.21
CA GLN A 108 0.21 22.71 -6.68
C GLN A 108 0.32 23.36 -5.30
N ARG A 109 1.17 22.83 -4.43
CA ARG A 109 1.49 23.43 -3.13
C ARG A 109 2.08 24.83 -3.28
N ALA A 110 2.94 25.05 -4.29
CA ALA A 110 3.52 26.36 -4.57
C ALA A 110 2.46 27.41 -4.94
N LEU A 111 1.46 27.05 -5.77
CA LEU A 111 0.33 27.94 -6.10
C LEU A 111 -0.45 28.39 -4.85
N ARG A 112 -0.43 27.57 -3.80
CA ARG A 112 -1.09 27.81 -2.51
C ARG A 112 -0.17 28.39 -1.43
N ARG A 113 1.09 28.72 -1.78
CA ARG A 113 2.13 29.21 -0.85
C ARG A 113 2.44 28.23 0.29
N GLU A 114 2.27 26.94 0.04
CA GLU A 114 2.64 25.89 0.96
C GLU A 114 4.09 25.47 0.78
N ARG A 115 4.68 24.90 1.85
CA ARG A 115 6.04 24.36 1.77
C ARG A 115 6.09 23.18 0.80
N PRO A 116 7.14 23.08 -0.03
CA PRO A 116 7.35 21.91 -0.87
C PRO A 116 7.60 20.69 0.02
N VAL A 117 7.14 19.55 -0.46
CA VAL A 117 7.43 18.25 0.14
C VAL A 117 8.85 17.86 -0.25
N VAL A 118 9.65 17.55 0.77
CA VAL A 118 10.97 16.94 0.66
C VAL A 118 10.91 15.66 1.50
N TRP A 119 11.14 14.52 0.86
CA TRP A 119 10.98 13.23 1.51
C TRP A 119 12.15 12.90 2.43
N LYS A 120 11.83 12.36 3.60
CA LYS A 120 12.79 11.65 4.44
C LYS A 120 13.08 10.26 3.87
N TYR A 121 14.22 9.68 4.23
CA TYR A 121 14.63 8.37 3.70
C TYR A 121 13.54 7.29 3.90
N PHE A 122 12.90 7.24 5.07
CA PHE A 122 11.86 6.25 5.36
C PHE A 122 10.56 6.48 4.56
N GLN A 123 10.26 7.73 4.20
CA GLN A 123 9.13 8.07 3.33
C GLN A 123 9.43 7.63 1.90
N TYR A 124 10.63 7.96 1.40
CA TYR A 124 11.09 7.50 0.09
C TYR A 124 11.10 5.97 -0.01
N LEU A 125 11.60 5.26 1.00
CA LEU A 125 11.57 3.79 1.02
C LEU A 125 10.14 3.24 0.98
N SER A 126 9.21 3.88 1.69
CA SER A 126 7.80 3.49 1.63
C SER A 126 7.22 3.66 0.23
N LEU A 127 7.50 4.79 -0.43
CA LEU A 127 7.06 5.05 -1.81
C LEU A 127 7.70 4.09 -2.82
N LEU A 128 8.99 3.78 -2.65
CA LEU A 128 9.71 2.83 -3.49
C LEU A 128 9.16 1.41 -3.35
N PHE A 129 8.86 0.96 -2.13
CA PHE A 129 8.28 -0.37 -1.93
C PHE A 129 6.86 -0.46 -2.50
N VAL A 130 6.08 0.62 -2.44
CA VAL A 130 4.78 0.70 -3.11
C VAL A 130 4.94 0.67 -4.63
N GLU A 131 5.92 1.38 -5.22
CA GLU A 131 6.22 1.27 -6.67
C GLU A 131 6.48 -0.18 -7.08
N ILE A 132 7.43 -0.83 -6.38
CA ILE A 132 7.82 -2.21 -6.69
C ILE A 132 6.59 -3.12 -6.59
N TYR A 133 5.82 -3.00 -5.52
CA TYR A 133 4.63 -3.83 -5.33
C TYR A 133 3.60 -3.63 -6.44
N LEU A 134 3.24 -2.39 -6.75
CA LEU A 134 2.24 -2.07 -7.77
C LEU A 134 2.71 -2.50 -9.16
N ASP A 135 3.99 -2.31 -9.46
CA ASP A 135 4.61 -2.76 -10.71
C ASP A 135 4.47 -4.28 -10.89
N ARG A 136 4.83 -5.07 -9.87
CA ARG A 136 4.65 -6.53 -9.92
C ARG A 136 3.17 -6.92 -10.00
N TYR A 137 2.30 -6.27 -9.23
CA TYR A 137 0.86 -6.53 -9.18
C TYR A 137 0.17 -6.29 -10.52
N PHE A 138 0.47 -5.17 -11.20
CA PHE A 138 -0.16 -4.83 -12.47
C PHE A 138 0.47 -5.54 -13.67
N ARG A 139 1.75 -5.94 -13.58
CA ARG A 139 2.42 -6.70 -14.64
C ARG A 139 1.96 -8.15 -14.69
N ASP A 140 2.04 -8.85 -13.56
CA ASP A 140 1.72 -10.27 -13.47
C ASP A 140 1.36 -10.65 -12.01
N PRO A 141 0.07 -10.56 -11.64
CA PRO A 141 -0.35 -10.89 -10.28
C PRO A 141 -0.17 -12.38 -9.94
N GLN A 142 -0.21 -13.28 -10.92
CA GLN A 142 0.08 -14.70 -10.70
C GLN A 142 1.54 -14.91 -10.29
N LEU A 143 2.47 -14.29 -11.01
CA LEU A 143 3.90 -14.36 -10.68
C LEU A 143 4.20 -13.70 -9.34
N LEU A 144 3.53 -12.59 -8.99
CA LEU A 144 3.64 -11.98 -7.67
C LEU A 144 3.13 -12.91 -6.56
N ALA A 145 1.98 -13.56 -6.76
CA ALA A 145 1.43 -14.51 -5.80
C ALA A 145 2.39 -15.70 -5.57
N GLN A 146 2.93 -16.27 -6.64
CA GLN A 146 3.93 -17.35 -6.58
C GLN A 146 5.19 -16.93 -5.82
N ALA A 147 5.69 -15.71 -6.07
CA ALA A 147 6.88 -15.19 -5.39
C ALA A 147 6.65 -15.00 -3.88
N ILE A 148 5.47 -14.50 -3.49
CA ILE A 148 5.09 -14.35 -2.08
C ILE A 148 4.85 -15.71 -1.44
N ASN A 149 4.16 -16.64 -2.10
CA ASN A 149 3.93 -18.00 -1.61
C ASN A 149 5.24 -18.77 -1.40
N THR A 150 6.21 -18.59 -2.29
CA THR A 150 7.57 -19.13 -2.11
C THR A 150 8.19 -18.61 -0.81
N GLN A 151 8.01 -17.33 -0.50
CA GLN A 151 8.51 -16.74 0.75
C GLN A 151 7.69 -17.21 1.98
N ILE A 152 6.37 -17.38 1.87
CA ILE A 152 5.51 -17.97 2.92
C ILE A 152 5.99 -19.39 3.23
N ALA A 153 6.22 -20.22 2.21
CA ALA A 153 6.70 -21.59 2.37
C ALA A 153 8.07 -21.63 3.08
N LYS A 154 9.03 -20.79 2.67
CA LYS A 154 10.32 -20.65 3.36
C LYS A 154 10.17 -20.21 4.82
N PHE A 155 9.26 -19.29 5.10
CA PHE A 155 9.01 -18.80 6.46
C PHE A 155 8.41 -19.88 7.38
N TYR A 156 7.58 -20.77 6.83
CA TYR A 156 6.91 -21.84 7.57
C TYR A 156 7.60 -23.19 7.52
N ASP A 157 8.72 -23.31 6.80
CA ASP A 157 9.51 -24.55 6.77
C ASP A 157 9.91 -24.97 8.20
N GLY A 158 9.59 -26.21 8.55
CA GLY A 158 9.79 -26.76 9.89
C GLY A 158 8.86 -26.23 11.01
N LYS A 159 7.88 -25.36 10.72
CA LYS A 159 6.88 -24.88 11.69
C LYS A 159 5.59 -25.72 11.66
N VAL A 160 4.90 -25.78 12.80
CA VAL A 160 3.64 -26.53 12.95
C VAL A 160 2.54 -25.94 12.05
N GLU A 161 1.82 -26.81 11.34
CA GLU A 161 0.80 -26.45 10.35
C GLU A 161 -0.28 -25.48 10.89
N ALA A 162 -0.69 -25.64 12.15
CA ALA A 162 -1.69 -24.78 12.80
C ALA A 162 -1.27 -23.30 12.95
N GLN A 163 -0.01 -22.95 12.68
CA GLN A 163 0.52 -21.58 12.73
C GLN A 163 0.72 -20.98 11.33
N GLN A 164 0.48 -21.75 10.27
CA GLN A 164 0.76 -21.35 8.89
C GLN A 164 -0.32 -20.41 8.34
N LEU A 165 0.12 -19.37 7.64
CA LEU A 165 -0.77 -18.56 6.83
C LEU A 165 -1.26 -19.39 5.64
N PRO A 166 -2.53 -19.24 5.21
CA PRO A 166 -2.95 -19.81 3.95
C PRO A 166 -2.11 -19.21 2.82
N LEU A 167 -1.79 -20.05 1.83
CA LEU A 167 -1.17 -19.57 0.60
C LEU A 167 -2.15 -18.69 -0.18
N LEU A 168 -1.60 -17.72 -0.90
CA LEU A 168 -2.35 -16.93 -1.87
C LEU A 168 -2.79 -17.82 -3.03
N ASP A 169 -3.95 -17.52 -3.62
CA ASP A 169 -4.37 -18.15 -4.86
C ASP A 169 -3.42 -17.75 -6.00
N GLU A 170 -2.85 -18.74 -6.69
CA GLU A 170 -1.96 -18.54 -7.84
C GLU A 170 -2.69 -18.66 -9.19
N GLY A 171 -4.00 -18.94 -9.16
CA GLY A 171 -4.85 -19.22 -10.30
C GLY A 171 -5.59 -18.00 -10.88
N ALA A 172 -6.86 -18.20 -11.22
CA ALA A 172 -7.67 -17.20 -11.95
C ALA A 172 -7.84 -15.88 -11.17
N ASP A 173 -7.81 -15.94 -9.84
CA ASP A 173 -8.14 -14.84 -8.94
C ASP A 173 -6.92 -14.31 -8.14
N ALA A 174 -5.68 -14.57 -8.58
CA ALA A 174 -4.46 -14.13 -7.88
C ALA A 174 -4.43 -12.64 -7.54
N ALA A 175 -4.95 -11.79 -8.44
CA ALA A 175 -5.08 -10.36 -8.20
C ALA A 175 -5.98 -10.03 -6.99
N LEU A 176 -7.06 -10.81 -6.76
CA LEU A 176 -7.97 -10.61 -5.62
C LEU A 176 -7.29 -10.88 -4.28
N GLY A 177 -6.36 -11.84 -4.24
CA GLY A 177 -5.56 -12.12 -3.04
C GLY A 177 -4.51 -11.03 -2.72
N LEU A 178 -4.17 -10.21 -3.71
CA LEU A 178 -3.06 -9.23 -3.65
C LEU A 178 -3.53 -7.77 -3.64
N ASN A 179 -4.82 -7.50 -3.76
CA ASN A 179 -5.34 -6.15 -3.95
C ASN A 179 -5.46 -5.32 -2.66
N LYS A 180 -4.98 -5.82 -1.53
CA LYS A 180 -4.93 -5.11 -0.24
C LYS A 180 -3.49 -4.89 0.17
N LEU A 181 -3.12 -3.63 0.34
CA LEU A 181 -1.81 -3.23 0.87
C LEU A 181 -2.01 -2.39 2.14
N ALA A 182 -1.33 -2.77 3.23
CA ALA A 182 -1.40 -2.09 4.51
C ALA A 182 -0.06 -1.44 4.85
N LEU A 183 -0.07 -0.11 5.06
CA LEU A 183 1.11 0.65 5.48
C LEU A 183 0.98 1.00 6.95
N TRP A 184 1.83 0.40 7.79
CA TRP A 184 1.88 0.73 9.22
C TRP A 184 3.00 1.75 9.49
N CYS A 185 2.62 3.02 9.62
CA CYS A 185 3.57 4.11 9.89
C CYS A 185 3.22 4.86 11.19
N ALA A 186 4.25 5.34 11.89
CA ALA A 186 4.10 6.12 13.11
C ALA A 186 3.27 7.41 12.89
N THR A 187 2.66 7.94 13.94
CA THR A 187 1.99 9.25 13.88
C THR A 187 3.00 10.34 13.56
N GLY A 188 2.65 11.28 12.67
CA GLY A 188 3.57 12.33 12.23
C GLY A 188 4.58 11.92 11.14
N SER A 189 4.61 10.66 10.70
CA SER A 189 5.50 10.19 9.62
C SER A 189 5.13 10.66 8.21
N GLY A 190 4.07 11.46 8.06
CA GLY A 190 3.61 11.96 6.76
C GLY A 190 2.70 11.02 5.97
N LYS A 191 1.95 10.12 6.65
CA LYS A 191 1.02 9.16 6.05
C LYS A 191 0.07 9.77 5.00
N THR A 192 -0.46 10.96 5.25
CA THR A 192 -1.35 11.65 4.32
C THR A 192 -0.67 11.93 2.97
N LEU A 193 0.55 12.48 3.01
CA LEU A 193 1.31 12.76 1.79
C LEU A 193 1.72 11.48 1.07
N LEU A 194 2.10 10.43 1.83
CA LEU A 194 2.38 9.11 1.26
C LEU A 194 1.15 8.54 0.55
N MET A 195 -0.03 8.60 1.17
CA MET A 195 -1.29 8.14 0.58
C MET A 195 -1.61 8.87 -0.73
N HIS A 196 -1.39 10.18 -0.80
CA HIS A 196 -1.62 10.97 -2.02
C HIS A 196 -0.71 10.54 -3.17
N VAL A 197 0.56 10.23 -2.86
CA VAL A 197 1.47 9.69 -3.86
C VAL A 197 1.06 8.27 -4.23
N ASN A 198 0.78 7.39 -3.27
CA ASN A 198 0.32 6.01 -3.50
C ASN A 198 -0.91 5.96 -4.42
N LEU A 199 -1.86 6.87 -4.25
CA LEU A 199 -3.01 7.01 -5.16
C LEU A 199 -2.55 7.27 -6.60
N ARG A 200 -1.61 8.20 -6.79
CA ARG A 200 -1.09 8.53 -8.12
C ARG A 200 -0.23 7.40 -8.70
N GLN A 201 0.52 6.66 -7.88
CA GLN A 201 1.26 5.47 -8.29
C GLN A 201 0.31 4.39 -8.79
N TYR A 202 -0.76 4.11 -8.03
CA TYR A 202 -1.81 3.18 -8.46
C TYR A 202 -2.43 3.59 -9.79
N GLN A 203 -2.84 4.86 -9.92
CA GLN A 203 -3.42 5.38 -11.17
C GLN A 203 -2.45 5.29 -12.35
N HIS A 204 -1.15 5.51 -12.12
CA HIS A 204 -0.11 5.36 -13.14
C HIS A 204 -0.06 3.93 -13.68
N HIS A 205 0.10 2.94 -12.80
CA HIS A 205 0.19 1.53 -13.18
C HIS A 205 -1.13 1.03 -13.81
N LEU A 206 -2.28 1.40 -13.23
CA LEU A 206 -3.59 1.08 -13.82
C LEU A 206 -3.73 1.62 -15.24
N LYS A 207 -3.28 2.86 -15.49
CA LYS A 207 -3.34 3.47 -16.83
C LYS A 207 -2.50 2.71 -17.85
N GLN A 208 -1.33 2.18 -17.46
CA GLN A 208 -0.48 1.38 -18.34
C GLN A 208 -1.13 0.08 -18.81
N THR A 209 -2.03 -0.50 -18.00
CA THR A 209 -2.78 -1.71 -18.39
C THR A 209 -3.89 -1.45 -19.42
N GLY A 210 -4.22 -0.18 -19.70
CA GLY A 210 -5.37 0.20 -20.52
C GLY A 210 -6.73 -0.01 -19.85
N LYS A 211 -6.76 -0.43 -18.58
CA LYS A 211 -8.00 -0.73 -17.83
C LYS A 211 -8.47 0.42 -16.94
N ALA A 212 -7.95 1.64 -17.13
CA ALA A 212 -8.35 2.80 -16.32
C ALA A 212 -9.87 3.08 -16.32
N ALA A 213 -10.57 2.76 -17.41
CA ALA A 213 -12.03 2.89 -17.51
C ALA A 213 -12.82 1.87 -16.67
N GLN A 214 -12.16 0.86 -16.10
CA GLN A 214 -12.79 -0.13 -15.21
C GLN A 214 -12.84 0.32 -13.75
N LEU A 215 -12.09 1.37 -13.40
CA LEU A 215 -12.16 1.99 -12.08
C LEU A 215 -13.44 2.81 -11.99
N ASN A 216 -14.34 2.39 -11.11
CA ASN A 216 -15.65 3.01 -10.93
C ASN A 216 -15.54 4.26 -10.05
N ARG A 217 -15.02 4.11 -8.82
CA ARG A 217 -14.83 5.21 -7.87
C ARG A 217 -13.52 5.09 -7.12
N ILE A 218 -13.05 6.23 -6.61
CA ILE A 218 -11.97 6.29 -5.64
C ILE A 218 -12.57 6.82 -4.34
N LEU A 219 -12.56 6.01 -3.29
CA LEU A 219 -13.16 6.33 -2.00
C LEU A 219 -12.05 6.52 -0.97
N LEU A 220 -12.12 7.57 -0.16
CA LEU A 220 -11.32 7.71 1.05
C LEU A 220 -12.23 7.57 2.28
N LEU A 221 -12.00 6.54 3.08
CA LEU A 221 -12.66 6.37 4.37
C LEU A 221 -11.87 7.08 5.46
N THR A 222 -12.54 7.98 6.19
CA THR A 222 -11.97 8.69 7.34
C THR A 222 -12.76 8.35 8.61
N PRO A 223 -12.14 8.44 9.81
CA PRO A 223 -12.81 8.01 11.04
C PRO A 223 -13.79 9.05 11.61
N ASN A 224 -13.81 10.28 11.09
CA ASN A 224 -14.82 11.30 11.40
C ASN A 224 -14.82 12.43 10.35
N GLU A 225 -15.86 13.27 10.35
CA GLU A 225 -16.01 14.43 9.46
C GLU A 225 -14.88 15.47 9.56
N GLY A 226 -14.32 15.68 10.76
CA GLY A 226 -13.22 16.63 10.95
C GLY A 226 -12.00 16.25 10.13
N LEU A 227 -11.64 14.96 10.16
CA LEU A 227 -10.58 14.41 9.32
C LEU A 227 -10.97 14.38 7.84
N SER A 228 -12.25 14.18 7.49
CA SER A 228 -12.70 14.30 6.10
C SER A 228 -12.38 15.67 5.50
N HIS A 229 -12.65 16.75 6.25
CA HIS A 229 -12.35 18.11 5.80
C HIS A 229 -10.85 18.39 5.74
N GLN A 230 -10.06 17.82 6.65
CA GLN A 230 -8.61 17.92 6.59
C GLN A 230 -8.05 17.27 5.32
N HIS A 231 -8.51 16.05 4.99
CA HIS A 231 -8.12 15.38 3.74
C HIS A 231 -8.55 16.15 2.50
N LEU A 232 -9.76 16.74 2.50
CA LEU A 232 -10.22 17.58 1.40
C LEU A 232 -9.25 18.76 1.13
N ALA A 233 -8.80 19.42 2.20
CA ALA A 233 -7.83 20.51 2.09
C ALA A 233 -6.47 20.02 1.57
N GLU A 234 -5.96 18.90 2.10
CA GLU A 234 -4.68 18.32 1.68
C GLU A 234 -4.70 17.78 0.24
N PHE A 235 -5.81 17.20 -0.23
CA PHE A 235 -5.96 16.80 -1.63
C PHE A 235 -5.92 18.00 -2.56
N SER A 236 -6.64 19.06 -2.19
CA SER A 236 -6.61 20.33 -2.91
C SER A 236 -5.20 20.95 -2.92
N ALA A 237 -4.44 20.84 -1.82
CA ALA A 237 -3.03 21.24 -1.76
C ALA A 237 -2.13 20.41 -2.68
N ALA A 238 -2.43 19.12 -2.84
CA ALA A 238 -1.72 18.22 -3.74
C ALA A 238 -2.17 18.33 -5.21
N GLY A 239 -3.23 19.07 -5.51
CA GLY A 239 -3.90 19.13 -6.81
C GLY A 239 -4.48 17.77 -7.22
N ILE A 240 -5.16 17.14 -6.28
CA ILE A 240 -6.01 15.96 -6.50
C ILE A 240 -7.45 16.44 -6.33
N GLU A 241 -8.29 16.18 -7.33
CA GLU A 241 -9.71 16.48 -7.23
C GLU A 241 -10.36 15.56 -6.19
N ALA A 242 -11.03 16.16 -5.21
CA ALA A 242 -11.70 15.44 -4.15
C ALA A 242 -12.97 16.19 -3.72
N GLU A 243 -13.95 15.46 -3.23
CA GLU A 243 -15.20 15.99 -2.71
C GLU A 243 -15.67 15.20 -1.48
N LEU A 244 -16.46 15.83 -0.61
CA LEU A 244 -17.14 15.11 0.45
C LEU A 244 -18.29 14.33 -0.16
N PHE A 245 -18.42 13.06 0.21
CA PHE A 245 -19.50 12.22 -0.29
C PHE A 245 -20.87 12.78 0.11
N ASP A 246 -21.73 12.94 -0.89
CA ASP A 246 -23.14 13.29 -0.72
C ASP A 246 -24.00 12.28 -1.48
N LYS A 247 -24.82 11.53 -0.73
CA LYS A 247 -25.74 10.52 -1.27
C LYS A 247 -26.80 11.09 -2.22
N ASN A 248 -27.08 12.40 -2.14
CA ASN A 248 -28.07 13.08 -2.97
C ASN A 248 -27.45 13.76 -4.19
N ALA A 249 -26.13 13.91 -4.23
CA ALA A 249 -25.43 14.50 -5.35
C ALA A 249 -25.40 13.52 -6.53
N ARG A 250 -26.27 13.76 -7.52
CA ARG A 250 -26.12 13.15 -8.86
C ARG A 250 -25.02 13.89 -9.61
N GLY A 251 -23.77 13.61 -9.28
CA GLY A 251 -22.62 14.26 -9.93
C GLY A 251 -22.52 13.84 -11.40
N LEU A 252 -22.60 14.81 -12.33
CA LEU A 252 -22.25 14.63 -13.75
C LEU A 252 -20.78 14.19 -13.96
N PHE A 253 -19.97 14.15 -12.89
CA PHE A 253 -18.55 13.79 -12.86
C PHE A 253 -18.25 12.59 -11.94
N ALA A 254 -19.26 11.80 -11.56
CA ALA A 254 -19.09 10.60 -10.74
C ALA A 254 -17.94 9.72 -11.30
N GLY A 255 -16.97 9.39 -10.44
CA GLY A 255 -15.83 8.53 -10.78
C GLY A 255 -14.52 9.23 -11.16
N LYS A 256 -14.45 10.57 -11.22
CA LYS A 256 -13.19 11.29 -11.51
C LYS A 256 -12.47 11.85 -10.27
N ALA A 257 -13.22 12.32 -9.29
CA ALA A 257 -12.69 12.84 -8.03
C ALA A 257 -12.60 11.76 -6.95
N VAL A 258 -11.78 11.99 -5.92
CA VAL A 258 -11.78 11.18 -4.70
C VAL A 258 -13.00 11.54 -3.85
N GLU A 259 -13.88 10.58 -3.60
CA GLU A 259 -15.04 10.74 -2.71
C GLU A 259 -14.62 10.44 -1.27
N ILE A 260 -14.67 11.43 -0.39
CA ILE A 260 -14.28 11.32 1.01
C ILE A 260 -15.51 11.00 1.86
N ILE A 261 -15.49 9.87 2.54
CA ILE A 261 -16.60 9.34 3.33
C ILE A 261 -16.17 9.20 4.78
N ASP A 262 -16.90 9.85 5.69
CA ASP A 262 -16.87 9.50 7.10
C ASP A 262 -17.48 8.11 7.27
N ILE A 263 -16.73 7.20 7.89
CA ILE A 263 -17.19 5.84 8.16
C ILE A 263 -18.51 5.75 8.94
N HIS A 264 -18.84 6.74 9.77
CA HIS A 264 -20.11 6.80 10.49
C HIS A 264 -21.31 7.05 9.57
N LYS A 265 -21.08 7.45 8.31
CA LYS A 265 -22.10 7.54 7.26
C LYS A 265 -22.32 6.21 6.54
N LEU A 266 -21.46 5.21 6.72
CA LEU A 266 -21.69 3.86 6.20
C LEU A 266 -22.63 3.09 7.14
N ALA A 267 -23.67 2.48 6.57
CA ALA A 267 -24.62 1.64 7.26
C ALA A 267 -24.90 0.35 6.48
N ASP A 268 -25.66 -0.54 7.10
CA ASP A 268 -26.05 -1.81 6.47
C ASP A 268 -27.23 -1.53 5.50
N ASP A 269 -28.14 -0.64 5.89
CA ASP A 269 -29.28 -0.17 5.09
C ASP A 269 -29.19 1.33 4.77
N MET A 270 -29.88 1.74 3.69
CA MET A 270 -30.00 3.16 3.31
C MET A 270 -30.80 3.93 4.37
N GLY A 271 -30.29 5.07 4.81
CA GLY A 271 -30.95 5.93 5.80
C GLY A 271 -30.89 7.41 5.44
N ASP A 272 -31.40 8.27 6.31
CA ASP A 272 -31.48 9.72 6.05
C ASP A 272 -30.12 10.41 6.02
N LYS A 273 -29.16 9.93 6.80
CA LYS A 273 -27.77 10.44 6.84
C LYS A 273 -26.71 9.39 6.48
N THR A 274 -27.16 8.17 6.21
CA THR A 274 -26.30 7.02 5.97
C THR A 274 -26.53 6.43 4.58
N VAL A 275 -25.48 5.81 4.04
CA VAL A 275 -25.48 5.07 2.78
C VAL A 275 -25.17 3.61 3.06
N ALA A 276 -25.93 2.71 2.44
CA ALA A 276 -25.65 1.29 2.50
C ALA A 276 -24.31 0.99 1.83
N VAL A 277 -23.46 0.17 2.46
CA VAL A 277 -22.22 -0.32 1.81
C VAL A 277 -22.54 -0.96 0.46
N ASP A 278 -23.72 -1.57 0.36
CA ASP A 278 -24.20 -2.24 -0.84
C ASP A 278 -24.52 -1.32 -2.03
N ALA A 279 -24.68 -0.02 -1.78
CA ALA A 279 -24.90 0.98 -2.82
C ALA A 279 -23.63 1.30 -3.62
N PHE A 280 -22.45 0.95 -3.09
CA PHE A 280 -21.20 1.02 -3.82
C PHE A 280 -21.06 -0.23 -4.69
N GLU A 281 -21.11 -0.02 -6.01
CA GLU A 281 -20.85 -1.04 -7.03
C GLU A 281 -19.41 -1.61 -6.93
N SER A 282 -19.05 -2.60 -7.74
CA SER A 282 -17.69 -3.13 -7.75
C SER A 282 -16.71 -2.27 -8.56
N GLY A 283 -15.41 -2.58 -8.44
CA GLY A 283 -14.35 -1.88 -9.18
C GLY A 283 -13.95 -0.53 -8.59
N ASN A 284 -14.08 -0.36 -7.28
CA ASN A 284 -13.62 0.85 -6.58
C ASN A 284 -12.16 0.71 -6.10
N LEU A 285 -11.46 1.82 -5.95
CA LEU A 285 -10.27 1.90 -5.12
C LEU A 285 -10.68 2.47 -3.76
N VAL A 286 -10.34 1.78 -2.67
CA VAL A 286 -10.66 2.23 -1.30
C VAL A 286 -9.36 2.55 -0.57
N LEU A 287 -9.19 3.82 -0.21
CA LEU A 287 -8.17 4.30 0.72
C LEU A 287 -8.78 4.36 2.11
N VAL A 288 -8.05 3.90 3.13
CA VAL A 288 -8.54 3.88 4.52
C VAL A 288 -7.54 4.61 5.40
N ASP A 289 -7.97 5.73 5.98
CA ASP A 289 -7.21 6.42 7.01
C ASP A 289 -7.48 5.79 8.39
N GLU A 290 -6.42 5.72 9.20
CA GLU A 290 -6.44 5.06 10.51
C GLU A 290 -7.04 3.64 10.50
N GLY A 291 -6.61 2.82 9.53
CA GLY A 291 -7.06 1.43 9.30
C GLY A 291 -7.01 0.46 10.49
N HIS A 292 -6.43 0.85 11.63
CA HIS A 292 -6.43 0.09 12.88
C HIS A 292 -7.62 0.41 13.82
N ARG A 293 -8.30 1.54 13.63
CA ARG A 293 -9.40 2.04 14.48
C ARG A 293 -10.66 1.19 14.35
N GLY A 294 -10.87 0.16 15.16
CA GLY A 294 -12.06 -0.70 15.05
C GLY A 294 -11.77 -2.19 15.22
N ALA A 295 -10.51 -2.54 15.49
CA ALA A 295 -10.11 -3.90 15.88
C ALA A 295 -10.54 -4.26 17.32
N SER A 296 -11.02 -3.29 18.11
CA SER A 296 -11.66 -3.48 19.43
C SER A 296 -13.15 -3.79 19.27
N GLY A 297 -13.66 -4.81 19.97
CA GLY A 297 -15.07 -5.22 19.90
C GLY A 297 -16.05 -4.12 20.34
N GLY A 298 -17.27 -4.10 19.77
CA GLY A 298 -18.33 -3.12 20.06
C GLY A 298 -18.91 -2.46 18.80
N GLU A 299 -19.44 -1.22 18.90
CA GLU A 299 -19.79 -0.40 17.72
C GLU A 299 -18.58 -0.19 16.78
N GLU A 300 -17.39 -0.17 17.35
CA GLU A 300 -16.10 -0.18 16.65
C GLU A 300 -15.85 -1.47 15.82
N GLY A 301 -16.45 -2.61 16.17
CA GLY A 301 -16.39 -3.82 15.35
C GLY A 301 -17.24 -3.75 14.08
N ARG A 302 -18.30 -2.91 14.09
CA ARG A 302 -19.11 -2.65 12.88
C ARG A 302 -18.34 -1.85 11.84
N TRP A 303 -17.39 -1.02 12.27
CA TRP A 303 -16.46 -0.30 11.40
C TRP A 303 -15.61 -1.27 10.58
N LEU A 304 -15.01 -2.27 11.23
CA LEU A 304 -14.18 -3.28 10.58
C LEU A 304 -15.00 -4.06 9.55
N SER A 305 -16.20 -4.51 9.93
CA SER A 305 -17.11 -5.25 9.06
C SER A 305 -17.52 -4.46 7.83
N ARG A 306 -17.93 -3.18 7.99
CA ARG A 306 -18.34 -2.32 6.87
C ARG A 306 -17.19 -2.00 5.92
N ARG A 307 -16.01 -1.73 6.47
CA ARG A 307 -14.77 -1.54 5.70
C ARG A 307 -14.46 -2.80 4.89
N ASP A 308 -14.50 -3.97 5.53
CA ASP A 308 -14.15 -5.23 4.87
C ASP A 308 -15.16 -5.56 3.76
N GLN A 309 -16.46 -5.33 3.98
CA GLN A 309 -17.50 -5.46 2.95
C GLN A 309 -17.25 -4.52 1.75
N LEU A 310 -16.90 -3.25 1.99
CA LEU A 310 -16.61 -2.29 0.92
C LEU A 310 -15.37 -2.73 0.11
N CYS A 311 -14.32 -3.18 0.81
CA CYS A 311 -13.08 -3.68 0.20
C CYS A 311 -13.30 -4.97 -0.61
N GLU A 312 -14.13 -5.90 -0.13
CA GLU A 312 -14.48 -7.12 -0.86
C GLU A 312 -15.25 -6.83 -2.15
N ARG A 313 -16.13 -5.82 -2.15
CA ARG A 313 -16.85 -5.40 -3.36
C ARG A 313 -15.96 -4.68 -4.35
N ALA A 314 -15.07 -3.81 -3.87
CA ALA A 314 -14.02 -3.20 -4.70
C ALA A 314 -13.22 -4.24 -5.50
N SER A 315 -13.00 -5.41 -4.89
CA SER A 315 -12.24 -6.53 -5.46
C SER A 315 -12.96 -7.25 -6.61
N ARG A 316 -14.29 -7.36 -6.60
CA ARG A 316 -15.06 -8.18 -7.56
C ARG A 316 -15.31 -7.47 -8.90
N SER A 317 -14.26 -7.12 -9.65
CA SER A 317 -14.42 -6.78 -11.07
C SER A 317 -14.31 -8.07 -11.91
N SER A 318 -15.35 -8.41 -12.67
CA SER A 318 -15.37 -9.44 -13.72
C SER A 318 -15.42 -10.92 -13.30
N ILE A 319 -16.56 -11.41 -12.77
CA ILE A 319 -17.06 -12.77 -13.10
C ILE A 319 -18.60 -12.77 -13.07
N ARG A 320 -19.24 -12.45 -14.20
CA ARG A 320 -20.50 -13.10 -14.59
C ARG A 320 -20.36 -13.46 -16.07
N PRO A 321 -20.34 -14.74 -16.44
CA PRO A 321 -20.54 -15.09 -17.84
C PRO A 321 -21.94 -14.59 -18.25
N PRO A 322 -22.12 -14.14 -19.52
CA PRO A 322 -23.42 -13.73 -19.99
C PRO A 322 -24.38 -14.91 -19.82
N SER A 323 -25.47 -14.69 -19.08
CA SER A 323 -26.55 -15.66 -19.03
C SER A 323 -27.05 -15.87 -20.45
N SER A 324 -26.82 -17.07 -20.97
CA SER A 324 -27.44 -17.52 -22.21
C SER A 324 -28.94 -17.50 -21.97
N ARG A 325 -29.62 -16.54 -22.62
CA ARG A 325 -31.05 -16.66 -22.88
C ARG A 325 -31.27 -17.91 -23.73
N ARG A 326 -31.99 -18.87 -23.18
CA ARG A 326 -32.94 -19.70 -23.91
C ARG A 326 -34.24 -19.66 -23.13
#